data_AF-A0A960PNJ7-F1
#
_entry.id   AF-A0A960PNJ7-F1
#
_cell.length_a   1.000
_cell.length_b   1.000
_cell.length_c   1.000
_cell.angle_alpha   90.00
_cell.angle_beta   90.00
_cell.angle_gamma   90.00
#
_symmetry.space_group_name_H-M   'P 1'
#
loop_
_entity.id
_entity.type
_entity.pdbx_description
1 polymer ?
#
loop_
_entity_poly.entity_id
_entity_poly.type
_entity_poly.pdbx_seq_one_letter_code
_entity_poly.pdbx_strand_id
1 'polypeptide(L)'
;YLGPFSSTNAARKVIEALQAAAPLNRLSTDPEEQAKLIERGLTTEPSVLLQAIESKMHALAAQEMFEQAADMRDRGEALSNAIKRQRRFDLLLNSGRVVIEIDGKSRSELVRGRLQRSWAVSRSGIYSVPLPLDLDPKAPDSLLTAPGQPLPTALADELTCVAQWLQAQSHRVRVIESEGPLIQPDQDLNVFCVPSANQF
;
A
#
# COMPACT_ATOMS: atom_id res chain seq x y z
N TYR A 1 -8.96 -8.73 -0.15
CA TYR A 1 -7.83 -8.17 0.61
C TYR A 1 -7.12 -7.05 -0.16
N LEU A 2 -6.37 -7.32 -1.24
CA LEU A 2 -5.77 -6.25 -2.06
C LEU A 2 -6.85 -5.56 -2.91
N GLY A 3 -7.33 -4.38 -2.50
CA GLY A 3 -8.29 -3.64 -3.30
C GLY A 3 -8.86 -2.42 -2.59
N PRO A 4 -9.41 -1.46 -3.36
CA PRO A 4 -9.58 -1.45 -4.81
C PRO A 4 -8.34 -0.92 -5.57
N PHE A 5 -8.25 -1.31 -6.84
CA PHE A 5 -7.17 -0.92 -7.77
C PHE A 5 -7.57 0.28 -8.61
N SER A 6 -6.59 1.11 -8.99
CA SER A 6 -6.80 2.28 -9.84
C SER A 6 -7.16 1.94 -11.29
N SER A 7 -6.94 0.70 -11.73
CA SER A 7 -7.32 0.22 -13.06
C SER A 7 -7.47 -1.29 -13.13
N THR A 8 -8.22 -1.77 -14.13
CA THR A 8 -8.35 -3.19 -14.46
C THR A 8 -7.00 -3.81 -14.83
N ASN A 9 -6.11 -3.07 -15.50
CA ASN A 9 -4.79 -3.57 -15.86
C ASN A 9 -3.91 -3.80 -14.62
N ALA A 10 -3.95 -2.88 -13.64
CA ALA A 10 -3.24 -3.06 -12.37
C ALA A 10 -3.76 -4.29 -11.61
N ALA A 11 -5.09 -4.47 -11.52
CA ALA A 11 -5.69 -5.65 -10.91
C ALA A 11 -5.26 -6.94 -11.63
N ARG A 12 -5.26 -6.94 -12.97
CA ARG A 12 -4.85 -8.09 -13.79
C ARG A 12 -3.39 -8.46 -13.55
N LYS A 13 -2.47 -7.50 -13.54
CA LYS A 13 -1.04 -7.77 -13.28
C LYS A 13 -0.81 -8.43 -11.91
N VAL A 14 -1.55 -8.01 -10.89
CA VAL A 14 -1.47 -8.61 -9.55
C VAL A 14 -2.02 -10.04 -9.55
N ILE A 15 -3.15 -10.28 -10.22
CA ILE A 15 -3.70 -11.63 -10.36
C ILE A 15 -2.71 -12.55 -11.09
N GLU A 16 -2.13 -12.08 -12.19
CA GLU A 16 -1.11 -12.82 -12.96
C GLU A 16 0.16 -13.08 -12.13
N ALA A 17 0.56 -12.13 -11.27
CA ALA A 17 1.67 -12.32 -10.32
C ALA A 17 1.37 -13.42 -9.30
N LEU A 18 0.17 -13.41 -8.70
CA LEU A 18 -0.26 -14.44 -7.75
C LEU A 18 -0.35 -15.83 -8.40
N GLN A 19 -0.93 -15.89 -9.60
CA GLN A 19 -1.01 -17.12 -10.39
C GLN A 19 0.36 -17.61 -10.85
N ALA A 20 1.33 -16.72 -11.05
CA ALA A 20 2.71 -17.12 -11.35
C ALA A 20 3.45 -17.65 -10.12
N ALA A 21 3.16 -17.11 -8.93
CA ALA A 21 3.80 -17.50 -7.67
C ALA A 21 3.25 -18.81 -7.08
N ALA A 22 1.93 -19.05 -7.17
CA ALA A 22 1.29 -20.22 -6.57
C ALA A 22 1.86 -21.57 -7.05
N PRO A 23 2.09 -21.81 -8.35
CA PRO A 23 2.66 -23.06 -8.85
C PRO A 23 4.15 -23.23 -8.53
N LEU A 24 4.84 -22.14 -8.19
CA LEU A 24 6.29 -22.15 -7.91
C LEU A 24 6.60 -22.54 -6.47
N ASN A 25 5.63 -22.39 -5.56
CA ASN A 25 5.76 -22.92 -4.22
C ASN A 25 5.53 -24.44 -4.27
N ARG A 26 6.64 -25.18 -4.41
CA ARG A 26 6.70 -26.67 -4.39
C ARG A 26 6.14 -27.32 -3.13
N LEU A 27 5.62 -26.53 -2.18
CA LEU A 27 5.18 -26.94 -0.86
C LEU A 27 3.79 -27.58 -0.86
N SER A 28 2.92 -27.30 -1.84
CA SER A 28 1.62 -27.99 -1.91
C SER A 28 0.91 -27.89 -3.26
N THR A 29 0.38 -29.02 -3.75
CA THR A 29 -0.62 -29.10 -4.82
C THR A 29 -2.06 -28.96 -4.29
N ASP A 30 -2.25 -28.88 -2.98
CA ASP A 30 -3.55 -28.69 -2.34
C ASP A 30 -3.99 -27.21 -2.43
N PRO A 31 -5.17 -26.93 -3.02
CA PRO A 31 -5.73 -25.57 -3.09
C PRO A 31 -5.85 -24.85 -1.74
N GLU A 32 -6.13 -25.55 -0.64
CA GLU A 32 -6.28 -24.91 0.68
C GLU A 32 -4.94 -24.40 1.22
N GLU A 33 -3.88 -25.20 1.09
CA GLU A 33 -2.52 -24.80 1.47
C GLU A 33 -2.00 -23.67 0.58
N GLN A 34 -2.36 -23.66 -0.70
CA GLN A 34 -2.06 -22.54 -1.61
C GLN A 34 -2.77 -21.26 -1.17
N ALA A 35 -4.04 -21.34 -0.77
CA ALA A 35 -4.79 -20.18 -0.29
C ALA A 35 -4.17 -19.60 0.99
N LYS A 36 -3.80 -20.43 1.97
CA LYS A 36 -3.10 -20.00 3.20
C LYS A 36 -1.76 -19.35 2.90
N LEU A 37 -1.00 -19.93 1.96
CA LEU A 37 0.28 -19.38 1.55
C LEU A 37 0.12 -18.01 0.89
N ILE A 38 -0.88 -17.86 0.01
CA ILE A 38 -1.20 -16.58 -0.61
C ILE A 38 -1.61 -15.57 0.45
N GLU A 39 -2.50 -15.94 1.38
CA GLU A 39 -2.91 -15.07 2.49
C GLU A 39 -1.71 -14.61 3.31
N ARG A 40 -0.83 -15.54 3.71
CA ARG A 40 0.41 -15.25 4.45
C ARG A 40 1.32 -14.31 3.64
N GLY A 41 1.49 -14.59 2.35
CA GLY A 41 2.26 -13.77 1.42
C GLY A 41 1.66 -12.39 1.13
N LEU A 42 0.36 -12.22 1.26
CA LEU A 42 -0.28 -10.93 1.09
C LEU A 42 -0.27 -10.08 2.37
N THR A 43 -0.09 -10.71 3.53
CA THR A 43 -0.23 -10.07 4.85
C THR A 43 1.10 -9.99 5.59
N THR A 44 1.54 -11.11 6.16
CA THR A 44 2.60 -11.19 7.16
C THR A 44 3.98 -11.51 6.59
N GLU A 45 4.06 -12.18 5.45
CA GLU A 45 5.32 -12.71 4.88
C GLU A 45 5.41 -12.55 3.35
N PRO A 46 5.48 -11.31 2.85
CA PRO A 46 5.46 -11.04 1.41
C PRO A 46 6.65 -11.62 0.64
N SER A 47 7.77 -11.85 1.32
CA SER A 47 8.95 -12.49 0.76
C SER A 47 8.63 -13.84 0.11
N VAL A 48 7.70 -14.63 0.67
CA VAL A 48 7.35 -15.97 0.13
C VAL A 48 6.81 -15.89 -1.31
N LEU A 49 6.02 -14.86 -1.63
CA LEU A 49 5.49 -14.67 -2.98
C LEU A 49 6.49 -13.95 -3.89
N LEU A 50 7.17 -12.92 -3.36
CA LEU A 50 8.10 -12.11 -4.14
C LEU A 50 9.36 -12.91 -4.55
N GLN A 51 9.92 -13.73 -3.64
CA GLN A 51 11.06 -14.59 -3.94
C GLN A 51 10.73 -15.69 -4.96
N ALA A 52 9.49 -16.20 -4.97
CA ALA A 52 9.06 -17.17 -5.96
C ALA A 52 9.05 -16.54 -7.37
N ILE A 53 8.48 -15.34 -7.50
CA ILE A 53 8.48 -14.56 -8.74
C ILE A 53 9.91 -14.25 -9.20
N GLU A 54 10.76 -13.79 -8.28
CA GLU A 54 12.16 -13.47 -8.53
C GLU A 54 12.96 -14.69 -9.02
N SER A 55 12.78 -15.84 -8.37
CA SER A 55 13.43 -17.10 -8.77
C SER A 55 13.04 -17.51 -10.20
N LYS A 56 11.77 -17.34 -10.58
CA LYS A 56 11.32 -17.63 -11.95
C LYS A 56 11.85 -16.63 -12.96
N MET A 57 11.90 -15.35 -12.61
CA MET A 57 12.54 -14.31 -13.44
C MET A 57 13.99 -14.70 -13.75
N HIS A 58 14.77 -15.11 -12.75
CA HIS A 58 16.15 -15.56 -12.95
C HIS A 58 16.25 -16.84 -13.78
N ALA A 59 15.37 -17.82 -13.55
CA ALA A 59 15.36 -19.06 -14.33
C ALA A 59 15.03 -18.83 -15.82
N LEU A 60 14.15 -17.87 -16.13
CA LEU A 60 13.84 -17.46 -17.50
C LEU A 60 15.00 -16.69 -18.14
N ALA A 61 15.64 -15.79 -17.38
CA ALA A 61 16.81 -15.06 -17.85
C ALA A 61 17.99 -15.99 -18.17
N ALA A 62 18.23 -17.02 -17.35
CA ALA A 62 19.25 -18.04 -17.59
C ALA A 62 19.00 -18.90 -18.85
N GLN A 63 17.76 -18.91 -19.35
CA GLN A 63 17.37 -19.57 -20.61
C GLN A 63 17.36 -18.60 -21.79
N GLU A 64 17.92 -17.39 -21.64
CA GLU A 64 17.88 -16.30 -22.62
C GLU A 64 16.46 -15.84 -22.99
N MET A 65 15.46 -16.19 -22.18
CA MET A 65 14.07 -15.80 -22.38
C MET A 65 13.78 -14.43 -21.76
N PHE A 66 14.53 -13.42 -22.19
CA PHE A 66 14.56 -12.09 -21.56
C PHE A 66 13.20 -11.39 -21.52
N GLU A 67 12.38 -11.55 -22.55
CA GLU A 67 11.03 -10.94 -22.60
C GLU A 67 10.13 -11.51 -21.48
N GLN A 68 10.16 -12.83 -21.27
CA GLN A 68 9.38 -13.47 -20.22
C GLN A 68 9.93 -13.15 -18.83
N ALA A 69 11.25 -12.97 -18.70
CA ALA A 69 11.84 -12.47 -17.47
C ALA A 69 11.39 -11.03 -17.17
N ALA A 70 11.33 -10.16 -18.18
CA ALA A 70 10.83 -8.79 -18.03
C ALA A 70 9.35 -8.77 -17.62
N ASP A 71 8.50 -9.60 -18.22
CA ASP A 71 7.10 -9.75 -17.79
C ASP A 71 6.99 -10.22 -16.32
N MET A 72 7.86 -11.15 -15.90
CA MET A 72 7.91 -11.60 -14.51
C MET A 72 8.34 -10.48 -13.54
N ARG A 73 9.32 -9.64 -13.94
CA ARG A 73 9.72 -8.45 -13.19
C ARG A 73 8.54 -7.50 -13.02
N ASP A 74 7.87 -7.15 -14.10
CA ASP A 74 6.74 -6.21 -14.11
C ASP A 74 5.58 -6.70 -13.23
N ARG A 75 5.33 -8.01 -13.19
CA ARG A 75 4.36 -8.66 -12.29
C ARG A 75 4.79 -8.58 -10.83
N GLY A 76 6.06 -8.88 -10.53
CA GLY A 76 6.62 -8.75 -9.18
C GLY A 76 6.53 -7.33 -8.65
N GLU A 77 6.86 -6.34 -9.49
CA GLU A 77 6.73 -4.94 -9.16
C GLU A 77 5.27 -4.54 -8.89
N ALA A 78 4.33 -4.99 -9.72
CA ALA A 78 2.90 -4.75 -9.50
C ALA A 78 2.42 -5.32 -8.15
N LEU A 79 2.81 -6.54 -7.80
CA LEU A 79 2.45 -7.17 -6.53
C LEU A 79 3.09 -6.43 -5.33
N SER A 80 4.38 -6.12 -5.41
CA SER A 80 5.10 -5.36 -4.37
C SER A 80 4.44 -4.01 -4.12
N ASN A 81 4.10 -3.28 -5.20
CA ASN A 81 3.42 -1.99 -5.10
C ASN A 81 2.02 -2.10 -4.49
N ALA A 82 1.27 -3.16 -4.83
CA ALA A 82 -0.04 -3.43 -4.23
C ALA A 82 0.07 -3.71 -2.72
N ILE A 83 1.04 -4.51 -2.29
CA ILE A 83 1.30 -4.81 -0.87
C ILE A 83 1.71 -3.53 -0.12
N LYS A 84 2.65 -2.73 -0.68
CA LYS A 84 3.05 -1.41 -0.11
C LYS A 84 1.86 -0.47 0.04
N ARG A 85 0.96 -0.45 -0.94
CA ARG A 85 -0.26 0.35 -0.90
C ARG A 85 -1.20 -0.11 0.22
N GLN A 86 -1.49 -1.42 0.30
CA GLN A 86 -2.36 -1.96 1.34
C GLN A 86 -1.80 -1.68 2.75
N ARG A 87 -0.50 -1.88 2.95
CA ARG A 87 0.20 -1.58 4.21
C ARG A 87 0.07 -0.11 4.64
N ARG A 88 0.20 0.82 3.68
CA ARG A 88 -0.02 2.25 3.94
C ARG A 88 -1.47 2.55 4.34
N PHE A 89 -2.44 1.88 3.71
CA PHE A 89 -3.85 2.02 4.10
C PHE A 89 -4.10 1.50 5.50
N ASP A 90 -3.59 0.31 5.82
CA ASP A 90 -3.73 -0.29 7.15
C ASP A 90 -3.11 0.62 8.23
N LEU A 91 -1.94 1.21 7.96
CA LEU A 91 -1.29 2.17 8.88
C LEU A 91 -2.16 3.40 9.11
N LEU A 92 -2.69 4.02 8.06
CA LEU A 92 -3.57 5.18 8.16
C LEU A 92 -4.87 4.85 8.91
N LEU A 93 -5.50 3.71 8.59
CA LEU A 93 -6.74 3.26 9.24
C LEU A 93 -6.54 2.94 10.73
N ASN A 94 -5.40 2.33 11.08
CA ASN A 94 -5.09 1.92 12.45
C ASN A 94 -4.43 3.02 13.28
N SER A 95 -4.04 4.15 12.67
CA SER A 95 -3.46 5.29 13.39
C SER A 95 -4.44 6.03 14.30
N GLY A 96 -5.76 5.76 14.18
CA GLY A 96 -6.78 6.44 14.96
C GLY A 96 -6.84 7.93 14.64
N ARG A 97 -6.89 8.79 15.66
CA ARG A 97 -6.71 10.24 15.50
C ARG A 97 -5.23 10.59 15.44
N VAL A 98 -4.85 11.39 14.44
CA VAL A 98 -3.52 11.93 14.25
C VAL A 98 -3.60 13.43 14.01
N VAL A 99 -2.86 14.21 14.77
CA VAL A 99 -2.72 15.65 14.53
C VAL A 99 -1.36 15.91 13.92
N ILE A 100 -1.38 16.46 12.71
CA ILE A 100 -0.18 16.89 12.00
C ILE A 100 -0.07 18.41 12.00
N GLU A 101 1.16 18.90 11.98
CA GLU A 101 1.51 20.30 11.81
C GLU A 101 2.25 20.48 10.48
N ILE A 102 1.94 21.57 9.78
CA ILE A 102 2.43 21.89 8.46
C ILE A 102 3.11 23.26 8.54
N ASP A 103 4.41 23.30 8.22
CA ASP A 103 5.27 24.51 8.27
C ASP A 103 5.25 25.28 9.61
N GLY A 104 4.83 24.64 10.71
CA GLY A 104 4.64 25.31 12.00
C GLY A 104 3.53 26.37 12.02
N LYS A 105 2.67 26.42 10.98
CA LYS A 105 1.65 27.48 10.79
C LYS A 105 0.23 26.94 10.81
N SER A 106 0.02 25.74 10.30
CA SER A 106 -1.28 25.10 10.29
C SER A 106 -1.20 23.70 10.87
N ARG A 107 -2.34 23.25 11.36
CA ARG A 107 -2.53 21.90 11.87
C ARG A 107 -3.74 21.28 11.21
N SER A 108 -3.67 19.97 11.05
CA SER A 108 -4.74 19.17 10.49
C SER A 108 -4.95 17.94 11.35
N GLU A 109 -6.21 17.61 11.57
CA GLU A 109 -6.64 16.40 12.27
C GLU A 109 -7.02 15.37 11.21
N LEU A 110 -6.29 14.27 11.20
CA LEU A 110 -6.62 13.08 10.45
C LEU A 110 -7.31 12.08 11.38
N VAL A 111 -8.44 11.52 10.98
CA VAL A 111 -9.13 10.45 11.71
C VAL A 111 -9.18 9.23 10.80
N ARG A 112 -8.53 8.14 11.22
CA ARG A 112 -8.41 6.89 10.46
C ARG A 112 -7.92 7.13 9.02
N GLY A 113 -6.97 8.05 8.86
CA GLY A 113 -6.38 8.41 7.56
C GLY A 113 -7.12 9.48 6.75
N ARG A 114 -8.24 10.01 7.24
CA ARG A 114 -9.06 11.00 6.53
C ARG A 114 -8.94 12.38 7.14
N LEU A 115 -9.01 13.43 6.32
CA LEU A 115 -8.96 14.80 6.83
C LEU A 115 -10.29 15.21 7.47
N GLN A 116 -10.30 15.34 8.80
CA GLN A 116 -11.49 15.72 9.55
C GLN A 116 -11.59 17.23 9.75
N ARG A 117 -10.47 17.88 10.08
CA ARG A 117 -10.40 19.31 10.42
C ARG A 117 -9.04 19.90 10.05
N SER A 118 -9.02 21.20 9.76
CA SER A 118 -7.81 21.99 9.61
C SER A 118 -7.95 23.34 10.29
N TRP A 119 -6.87 23.81 10.92
CA TRP A 119 -6.83 25.13 11.56
C TRP A 119 -5.45 25.77 11.42
N ALA A 120 -5.44 27.09 11.37
CA ALA A 120 -4.23 27.89 11.44
C ALA A 120 -3.93 28.27 12.88
N VAL A 121 -2.65 28.25 13.25
CA VAL A 121 -2.15 28.75 14.53
C VAL A 121 -1.32 29.99 14.24
N SER A 122 -1.76 31.14 14.72
CA SER A 122 -1.03 32.41 14.59
C SER A 122 -0.82 33.05 15.96
N ARG A 123 -0.03 34.13 16.02
CA ARG A 123 0.13 34.92 17.24
C ARG A 123 -1.19 35.54 17.74
N SER A 124 -2.17 35.73 16.86
CA SER A 124 -3.47 36.34 17.19
C SER A 124 -4.55 35.34 17.58
N GLY A 125 -4.26 34.03 17.52
CA GLY A 125 -5.17 32.97 17.95
C GLY A 125 -5.22 31.77 17.01
N ILE A 126 -6.23 30.92 17.23
CA ILE A 126 -6.52 29.73 16.43
C ILE A 126 -7.71 30.03 15.52
N TYR A 127 -7.56 29.76 14.22
CA TYR A 127 -8.61 30.02 13.22
C TYR A 127 -8.91 28.75 12.44
N SER A 128 -10.18 28.37 12.35
CA SER A 128 -10.61 27.24 11.52
C SER A 128 -10.37 27.56 10.05
N VAL A 129 -9.78 26.61 9.32
CA VAL A 129 -9.70 26.66 7.86
C VAL A 129 -10.88 25.83 7.33
N PRO A 130 -11.87 26.44 6.66
CA PRO A 130 -13.00 25.69 6.13
C PRO A 130 -12.49 24.66 5.11
N LEU A 131 -12.94 23.42 5.27
CA LEU A 131 -12.72 22.38 4.27
C LEU A 131 -13.56 22.70 3.02
N PRO A 132 -13.09 22.31 1.82
CA PRO A 132 -13.94 22.30 0.63
C PRO A 132 -15.32 21.70 0.92
N LEU A 133 -16.39 22.33 0.42
CA LEU A 133 -17.79 21.96 0.73
C LEU A 133 -18.14 20.49 0.42
N ASP A 134 -17.40 19.83 -0.47
CA ASP A 134 -17.64 18.44 -0.89
C ASP A 134 -17.05 17.39 0.07
N LEU A 135 -16.29 17.80 1.09
CA LEU A 135 -15.79 16.90 2.12
C LEU A 135 -16.83 16.77 3.23
N ASP A 136 -17.63 15.72 3.22
CA ASP A 136 -18.40 15.32 4.40
C ASP A 136 -17.47 14.60 5.40
N PRO A 137 -17.15 15.23 6.55
CA PRO A 137 -16.24 14.65 7.53
C PRO A 137 -16.88 13.46 8.26
N LYS A 138 -18.21 13.26 8.20
CA LYS A 138 -18.95 12.18 8.89
C LYS A 138 -19.37 11.02 7.98
N ALA A 139 -19.22 11.14 6.66
CA ALA A 139 -19.76 10.19 5.70
C ALA A 139 -19.34 8.70 5.84
N PRO A 140 -18.14 8.30 6.32
CA PRO A 140 -17.68 6.93 6.12
C PRO A 140 -17.40 6.07 7.35
N ASP A 141 -17.74 6.47 8.58
CA ASP A 141 -17.73 5.49 9.69
C ASP A 141 -18.69 4.30 9.38
N SER A 142 -19.72 4.55 8.57
CA SER A 142 -20.63 3.54 7.99
C SER A 142 -20.04 2.73 6.84
N LEU A 143 -18.85 3.10 6.31
CA LEU A 143 -18.20 2.46 5.16
C LEU A 143 -17.06 1.51 5.56
N LEU A 144 -16.67 1.49 6.84
CA LEU A 144 -15.66 0.55 7.33
C LEU A 144 -16.21 -0.87 7.19
N THR A 145 -15.62 -1.62 6.27
CA THR A 145 -15.99 -3.01 6.03
C THR A 145 -15.31 -3.90 7.05
N ALA A 146 -15.89 -5.09 7.32
CA ALA A 146 -15.27 -6.06 8.21
C ALA A 146 -13.82 -6.37 7.78
N PRO A 147 -12.91 -6.67 8.74
CA PRO A 147 -11.54 -7.05 8.42
C PRO A 147 -11.47 -8.12 7.32
N GLY A 148 -10.58 -7.94 6.34
CA GLY A 148 -10.41 -8.86 5.22
C GLY A 148 -11.26 -8.53 3.97
N GLN A 149 -12.29 -7.69 4.10
CA GLN A 149 -13.07 -7.22 2.94
C GLN A 149 -12.32 -6.09 2.18
N PRO A 150 -12.50 -5.99 0.85
CA PRO A 150 -11.95 -4.87 0.09
C PRO A 150 -12.48 -3.53 0.60
N LEU A 151 -11.63 -2.50 0.62
CA LEU A 151 -12.06 -1.16 0.98
C LEU A 151 -13.04 -0.60 -0.08
N PRO A 152 -14.02 0.23 0.32
CA PRO A 152 -14.82 0.98 -0.64
C PRO A 152 -13.94 1.92 -1.47
N THR A 153 -14.25 2.08 -2.76
CA THR A 153 -13.45 2.88 -3.70
C THR A 153 -13.22 4.31 -3.23
N ALA A 154 -14.27 4.99 -2.75
CA ALA A 154 -14.15 6.37 -2.29
C ALA A 154 -13.15 6.50 -1.11
N LEU A 155 -13.18 5.55 -0.17
CA LEU A 155 -12.25 5.54 0.95
C LEU A 155 -10.82 5.25 0.49
N ALA A 156 -10.64 4.31 -0.44
CA ALA A 156 -9.34 4.00 -1.00
C ALA A 156 -8.73 5.17 -1.80
N ASP A 157 -9.54 5.93 -2.53
CA ASP A 157 -9.10 7.13 -3.24
C ASP A 157 -8.65 8.22 -2.26
N GLU A 158 -9.41 8.43 -1.19
CA GLU A 158 -9.05 9.37 -0.13
C GLU A 158 -7.74 8.96 0.57
N LEU A 159 -7.60 7.69 0.98
CA LEU A 159 -6.37 7.17 1.58
C LEU A 159 -5.18 7.27 0.62
N THR A 160 -5.41 7.09 -0.70
CA THR A 160 -4.37 7.29 -1.72
C THR A 160 -3.92 8.73 -1.75
N CYS A 161 -4.87 9.66 -1.80
CA CYS A 161 -4.60 11.10 -1.83
C CYS A 161 -3.82 11.54 -0.59
N VAL A 162 -4.27 11.16 0.60
CA VAL A 162 -3.62 11.51 1.87
C VAL A 162 -2.22 10.90 1.96
N ALA A 163 -2.05 9.62 1.62
CA ALA A 163 -0.74 8.97 1.64
C ALA A 163 0.25 9.62 0.67
N GLN A 164 -0.19 9.95 -0.55
CA GLN A 164 0.64 10.63 -1.55
C GLN A 164 1.03 12.03 -1.09
N TRP A 165 0.08 12.78 -0.54
CA TRP A 165 0.34 14.12 -0.04
C TRP A 165 1.32 14.11 1.14
N LEU A 166 1.13 13.22 2.12
CA LEU A 166 2.04 13.05 3.26
C LEU A 166 3.45 12.68 2.81
N GLN A 167 3.58 11.78 1.84
CA GLN A 167 4.87 11.38 1.30
C GLN A 167 5.55 12.55 0.57
N ALA A 168 4.83 13.26 -0.30
CA ALA A 168 5.35 14.40 -1.05
C ALA A 168 5.72 15.60 -0.16
N GLN A 169 4.97 15.82 0.92
CA GLN A 169 5.17 16.95 1.84
C GLN A 169 5.86 16.53 3.15
N SER A 170 6.49 15.36 3.20
CA SER A 170 7.15 14.81 4.39
C SER A 170 8.16 15.77 5.04
N HIS A 171 8.84 16.60 4.25
CA HIS A 171 9.79 17.61 4.71
C HIS A 171 9.16 18.80 5.45
N ARG A 172 7.82 18.98 5.36
CA ARG A 172 7.06 20.09 5.95
C ARG A 172 6.05 19.64 7.00
N VAL A 173 5.78 18.33 7.06
CA VAL A 173 4.79 17.73 7.94
C VAL A 173 5.46 17.14 9.16
N ARG A 174 4.96 17.51 10.35
CA ARG A 174 5.38 16.94 11.62
C ARG A 174 4.18 16.38 12.36
N VAL A 175 4.30 15.16 12.88
CA VAL A 175 3.28 14.59 13.76
C VAL A 175 3.39 15.25 15.13
N ILE A 176 2.28 15.77 15.64
CA ILE A 176 2.19 16.36 16.98
C ILE A 176 1.54 15.37 17.96
N GLU A 177 0.46 14.72 17.53
CA GLU A 177 -0.25 13.72 18.33
C GLU A 177 -0.64 12.54 17.44
N SER A 178 -0.62 11.33 18.00
CA SER A 178 -1.08 10.10 17.34
C SER A 178 -1.63 9.14 18.38
N GLU A 179 -2.81 8.56 18.13
CA GLU A 179 -3.36 7.50 18.99
C GLU A 179 -2.79 6.12 18.66
N GLY A 180 -2.53 5.86 17.38
CA GLY A 180 -2.01 4.59 16.89
C GLY A 180 -0.60 4.70 16.32
N PRO A 181 -0.04 3.56 15.87
CA PRO A 181 1.27 3.53 15.23
C PRO A 181 1.24 4.22 13.86
N LEU A 182 2.28 5.00 13.58
CA LEU A 182 2.51 5.67 12.29
C LEU A 182 3.73 5.14 11.54
N ILE A 183 4.32 4.06 12.05
CA ILE A 183 5.43 3.34 11.44
C ILE A 183 5.06 1.87 11.50
N GLN A 184 5.20 1.16 10.38
CA GLN A 184 5.21 -0.30 10.37
C GLN A 184 6.66 -0.79 10.47
N PRO A 185 6.92 -1.95 11.10
CA PRO A 185 8.24 -2.55 11.06
C PRO A 185 8.65 -2.75 9.59
N ASP A 186 9.88 -2.34 9.28
CA ASP A 186 10.44 -2.47 7.94
C ASP A 186 10.58 -3.97 7.63
N GLN A 187 9.77 -4.45 6.69
CA GLN A 187 9.95 -5.76 6.12
C GLN A 187 10.34 -5.52 4.67
N ASP A 188 11.61 -5.76 4.37
CA ASP A 188 12.23 -5.54 3.07
C ASP A 188 11.35 -6.13 1.95
N LEU A 189 10.75 -5.24 1.17
CA LEU A 189 10.06 -5.59 -0.06
C LEU A 189 11.06 -5.45 -1.19
N ASN A 190 11.61 -6.59 -1.64
CA ASN A 190 12.65 -6.69 -2.67
C ASN A 190 12.44 -5.73 -3.85
N VAL A 191 13.53 -5.13 -4.31
CA VAL A 191 13.61 -4.38 -5.56
C VAL A 191 13.89 -5.36 -6.68
N PHE A 192 12.95 -5.55 -7.60
CA PHE A 192 13.13 -6.45 -8.74
C PHE A 192 14.07 -5.84 -9.77
N CYS A 193 15.28 -6.36 -9.89
CA CYS A 193 16.24 -5.99 -10.94
C CYS A 193 16.50 -7.21 -11.83
N VAL A 194 16.36 -7.07 -13.15
CA VAL A 194 16.73 -8.12 -14.09
C VAL A 194 18.25 -8.10 -14.24
N PRO A 195 18.96 -9.22 -14.02
CA PRO A 195 20.41 -9.26 -14.22
C PRO A 195 20.72 -9.00 -15.71
N SER A 196 21.71 -8.14 -15.96
CA SER A 196 22.18 -7.82 -17.31
C SER A 196 22.90 -9.02 -17.92
N ALA A 197 22.81 -9.17 -19.24
CA ALA A 197 23.42 -10.27 -20.02
C ALA A 197 24.96 -10.41 -19.87
N ASN A 198 25.64 -9.46 -19.21
CA ASN A 198 27.08 -9.48 -18.96
C ASN A 198 27.50 -10.08 -17.60
N GLN A 199 26.64 -10.83 -16.92
CA GLN A 199 26.95 -11.47 -15.61
C GLN A 199 26.97 -13.01 -15.62
N PHE A 200 27.02 -13.64 -16.80
CA PHE A 200 27.27 -15.08 -16.95
C PHE A 200 28.58 -15.34 -17.67
#